data_AF-A0A0C9XYX0-F1
#
_entry.id   AF-A0A0C9XYX0-F1
#
_cell.length_a   1.000
_cell.length_b   1.000
_cell.length_c   1.000
_cell.angle_alpha   90.00
_cell.angle_beta   90.00
_cell.angle_gamma   90.00
#
_symmetry.space_group_name_H-M   'P 1'
#
loop_
_entity.id
_entity.type
_entity.pdbx_description
1 polymer ?
#
loop_
_entity_poly.entity_id
_entity_poly.type
_entity_poly.pdbx_seq_one_letter_code
_entity_poly.pdbx_strand_id
1 'polypeptide(L)'
;MPKERNPRATRHLPSVQLSKRRYAVQENTVEPVAIGEAADVPGDEILKLMVSPNPATSHVLSKKEKQNVRREAFLQKFGQANSPYSKSHNRRLKRKAKEQIAGGLLQMQTAIAALEDDDRMKEPTEVDQSAGNPDGLKAKRNTKRGMIGEGKGSTLSKSQRKRALELERLRHPLILQNPEFSSSPFETIRTHAQNTLLQHQVPKLVMDAQDRKLF
;
A
#
# COMPACT_ATOMS: atom_id res chain seq x y z
N MET A 1 33.70 19.39 13.15
CA MET A 1 32.41 19.84 13.70
C MET A 1 31.37 19.87 12.57
N PRO A 2 30.50 18.86 12.43
CA PRO A 2 29.51 18.82 11.35
C PRO A 2 28.36 19.78 11.65
N LYS A 3 28.07 20.71 10.74
CA LYS A 3 26.93 21.65 10.86
C LYS A 3 25.61 20.90 10.70
N GLU A 4 24.82 20.84 11.77
CA GLU A 4 23.44 20.36 11.72
C GLU A 4 22.57 21.32 10.90
N ARG A 5 22.00 20.84 9.80
CA ARG A 5 21.02 21.59 9.01
C ARG A 5 19.63 21.28 9.54
N ASN A 6 19.02 22.24 10.23
CA ASN A 6 17.62 22.20 10.62
C ASN A 6 16.72 22.16 9.36
N PRO A 7 15.90 21.12 9.15
CA PRO A 7 14.94 21.13 8.06
C PRO A 7 13.82 22.14 8.37
N ARG A 8 13.59 23.07 7.44
CA ARG A 8 12.47 24.01 7.51
C ARG A 8 11.16 23.23 7.59
N ALA A 9 10.43 23.44 8.67
CA ALA A 9 9.06 22.98 8.88
C ALA A 9 8.08 23.78 8.01
N THR A 10 8.12 23.54 6.69
CA THR A 10 7.15 24.13 5.74
C THR A 10 6.29 23.01 5.19
N ARG A 11 5.30 22.61 5.98
CA ARG A 11 4.04 21.98 5.54
C ARG A 11 3.23 21.70 6.78
N HIS A 12 2.10 22.42 6.91
CA HIS A 12 1.08 22.10 7.90
C HIS A 12 0.78 20.60 7.81
N LEU A 13 0.72 19.94 8.96
CA LEU A 13 0.29 18.54 9.04
C LEU A 13 -1.13 18.47 8.45
N PRO A 14 -1.43 17.50 7.57
CA PRO A 14 -2.79 17.32 7.10
C PRO A 14 -3.69 17.05 8.31
N SER A 15 -4.85 17.70 8.36
CA SER A 15 -5.84 17.47 9.40
C SER A 15 -6.15 15.98 9.49
N VAL A 16 -6.25 15.46 10.72
CA VAL A 16 -6.54 14.06 10.99
C VAL A 16 -7.88 13.73 10.33
N GLN A 17 -7.83 12.96 9.25
CA GLN A 17 -9.00 12.40 8.59
C GLN A 17 -9.63 11.41 9.57
N LEU A 18 -10.68 11.85 10.26
CA LEU A 18 -11.48 10.97 11.11
C LEU A 18 -12.09 9.90 10.19
N SER A 19 -11.74 8.64 10.42
CA SER A 19 -12.38 7.51 9.75
C SER A 19 -13.89 7.66 9.90
N LYS A 20 -14.62 7.60 8.77
CA LYS A 20 -16.09 7.64 8.72
C LYS A 20 -16.63 6.84 9.90
N ARG A 21 -17.32 7.51 10.84
CA ARG A 21 -17.94 6.87 12.00
C ARG A 21 -18.83 5.76 11.48
N ARG A 22 -18.35 4.51 11.58
CA ARG A 22 -19.21 3.35 11.52
C ARG A 22 -19.86 3.29 12.90
N TYR A 23 -21.10 3.74 12.98
CA TYR A 23 -21.97 3.36 14.09
C TYR A 23 -22.25 1.86 13.93
N ALA A 24 -21.29 1.04 14.32
CA ALA A 24 -21.49 -0.37 14.55
C ALA A 24 -21.49 -0.53 16.07
N VAL A 25 -22.62 -0.17 16.68
CA VAL A 25 -22.97 -0.77 17.98
C VAL A 25 -23.11 -2.26 17.67
N GLN A 26 -22.35 -3.10 18.37
CA GLN A 26 -22.40 -4.55 18.14
C GLN A 26 -23.85 -5.00 18.38
N GLU A 27 -24.41 -5.84 17.51
CA GLU A 27 -25.80 -6.33 17.67
C GLU A 27 -26.01 -7.00 19.03
N ASN A 28 -24.96 -7.57 19.61
CA ASN A 28 -24.96 -8.16 20.96
C ASN A 28 -25.07 -7.15 22.12
N THR A 29 -25.01 -5.84 21.85
CA THR A 29 -25.16 -4.77 22.87
C THR A 29 -26.50 -4.06 22.82
N VAL A 30 -27.37 -4.38 21.85
CA VAL A 30 -28.69 -3.76 21.73
C VAL A 30 -29.72 -4.78 22.21
N GLU A 31 -30.33 -4.53 23.37
CA GLU A 31 -31.48 -5.32 23.80
C GLU A 31 -32.66 -5.06 22.85
N PRO A 32 -33.32 -6.11 22.32
CA PRO A 32 -34.49 -5.94 21.46
C PRO A 32 -35.64 -5.40 22.31
N VAL A 33 -35.95 -4.12 22.16
CA VAL A 33 -37.11 -3.51 22.84
C VAL A 33 -38.38 -3.86 22.06
N ALA A 34 -39.28 -4.63 22.69
CA ALA A 34 -40.59 -4.91 22.14
C ALA A 34 -41.45 -3.63 22.15
N ILE A 35 -41.76 -3.11 20.98
CA ILE A 35 -42.54 -1.88 20.80
C ILE A 35 -43.99 -2.17 21.22
N GLY A 36 -44.35 -1.81 22.45
CA GLY A 36 -45.71 -1.95 22.99
C GLY A 36 -45.80 -2.32 24.47
N GLU A 37 -44.75 -2.90 25.07
CA GLU A 37 -44.80 -3.35 26.48
C GLU A 37 -44.90 -2.21 27.50
N ALA A 38 -44.46 -1.00 27.15
CA ALA A 38 -44.48 0.15 28.03
C ALA A 38 -45.69 1.09 27.82
N ALA A 39 -46.70 0.69 27.03
CA ALA A 39 -47.84 1.55 26.72
C ALA A 39 -48.74 1.85 27.93
N ASP A 40 -48.83 0.91 28.88
CA ASP A 40 -49.70 1.01 30.05
C ASP A 40 -48.95 1.48 31.32
N VAL A 41 -47.64 1.74 31.23
CA VAL A 41 -46.82 2.15 32.38
C VAL A 41 -46.94 3.67 32.56
N PRO A 42 -47.35 4.17 33.73
CA PRO A 42 -47.44 5.60 33.99
C PRO A 42 -46.05 6.24 33.86
N GLY A 43 -45.98 7.38 33.17
CA GLY A 43 -44.71 8.05 32.84
C GLY A 43 -43.80 8.34 34.02
N ASP A 44 -44.35 8.50 35.23
CA ASP A 44 -43.59 8.69 36.47
C ASP A 44 -42.74 7.47 36.87
N GLU A 45 -43.18 6.25 36.53
CA GLU A 45 -42.38 5.03 36.78
C GLU A 45 -41.25 4.89 35.76
N ILE A 46 -41.49 5.28 34.51
CA ILE A 46 -40.48 5.33 33.45
C ILE A 46 -39.37 6.31 33.83
N LEU A 47 -39.73 7.50 34.32
CA LEU A 47 -38.77 8.50 34.79
C LEU A 47 -37.96 8.01 36.00
N LYS A 48 -38.57 7.29 36.95
CA LYS A 48 -37.86 6.68 38.09
C LYS A 48 -36.90 5.57 37.69
N LEU A 49 -37.25 4.77 36.68
CA LEU A 49 -36.38 3.73 36.11
C LEU A 49 -35.18 4.33 35.37
N MET A 50 -35.34 5.45 34.66
CA MET A 50 -34.22 6.14 34.00
C MET A 50 -33.28 6.85 34.98
N VAL A 51 -33.80 7.31 36.12
CA VAL A 51 -33.01 7.97 37.19
C VAL A 51 -32.30 6.97 38.09
N SER A 52 -32.66 5.69 38.05
CA SER A 52 -31.98 4.61 38.76
C SER A 52 -31.00 3.91 37.82
N PRO A 53 -29.76 4.40 37.67
CA PRO A 53 -28.78 3.68 36.89
C PRO A 53 -28.52 2.34 37.55
N ASN A 54 -28.82 1.28 36.81
CA ASN A 54 -28.27 -0.04 37.04
C ASN A 54 -26.75 0.10 37.32
N PRO A 55 -26.20 -0.34 38.46
CA PRO A 55 -24.84 0.00 38.91
C PRO A 55 -23.73 -0.56 38.00
N ALA A 56 -24.08 -1.28 36.93
CA ALA A 56 -23.14 -1.90 36.02
C ALA A 56 -22.57 -0.95 34.93
N THR A 57 -23.17 0.21 34.64
CA THR A 57 -22.79 0.98 33.42
C THR A 57 -22.54 2.48 33.58
N SER A 58 -22.75 3.09 34.74
CA SER A 58 -22.47 4.52 34.95
C SER A 58 -21.47 4.77 36.09
N HIS A 59 -20.27 4.20 35.96
CA HIS A 59 -19.13 4.71 36.73
C HIS A 59 -18.83 6.14 36.27
N VAL A 60 -19.43 7.13 36.94
CA VAL A 60 -19.04 8.54 36.85
C VAL A 60 -17.70 8.66 37.54
N LEU A 61 -16.64 8.25 36.84
CA LEU A 61 -15.29 8.27 37.37
C LEU A 61 -14.94 9.68 37.79
N SER A 62 -14.44 9.81 39.02
CA SER A 62 -13.97 11.09 39.55
C SER A 62 -12.87 11.64 38.64
N LYS A 63 -12.68 12.97 38.62
CA LYS A 63 -11.64 13.60 37.79
C LYS A 63 -10.25 13.02 38.09
N LYS A 64 -10.01 12.61 39.34
CA LYS A 64 -8.78 11.96 39.81
C LYS A 64 -8.64 10.54 39.26
N GLU A 65 -9.69 9.73 39.30
CA GLU A 65 -9.68 8.40 38.68
C GLU A 65 -9.44 8.46 37.17
N LYS A 66 -10.11 9.39 36.47
CA LYS A 66 -9.89 9.59 35.03
C LYS A 66 -8.44 9.97 34.72
N GLN A 67 -7.82 10.80 35.57
CA GLN A 67 -6.41 11.17 35.42
C GLN A 67 -5.48 9.98 35.68
N ASN A 68 -5.78 9.15 36.68
CA ASN A 68 -5.01 7.95 36.98
C ASN A 68 -5.10 6.92 35.86
N VAL A 69 -6.30 6.64 35.34
CA VAL A 69 -6.50 5.74 34.20
C VAL A 69 -5.75 6.26 32.97
N ARG A 70 -5.76 7.57 32.71
CA ARG A 70 -4.95 8.17 31.63
C ARG A 70 -3.46 7.99 31.85
N ARG A 71 -2.98 8.21 33.08
CA ARG A 71 -1.56 8.06 33.44
C ARG A 71 -1.12 6.61 33.31
N GLU A 72 -1.91 5.66 33.79
CA GLU A 72 -1.63 4.22 33.70
C GLU A 72 -1.64 3.75 32.25
N ALA A 73 -2.64 4.14 31.45
CA ALA A 73 -2.68 3.83 30.02
C ALA A 73 -1.47 4.41 29.28
N PHE A 74 -1.02 5.61 29.67
CA PHE A 74 0.20 6.22 29.13
C PHE A 74 1.45 5.43 29.50
N LEU A 75 1.60 5.02 30.77
CA LEU A 75 2.73 4.20 31.22
C LEU A 75 2.75 2.82 30.57
N GLN A 76 1.59 2.18 30.40
CA GLN A 76 1.48 0.92 29.66
C GLN A 76 1.90 1.09 28.20
N LYS A 77 1.50 2.17 27.54
CA LYS A 77 1.93 2.48 26.18
C LYS A 77 3.44 2.69 26.08
N PHE A 78 4.07 3.32 27.08
CA PHE A 78 5.54 3.46 27.13
C PHE A 78 6.23 2.13 27.44
N GLY A 79 5.69 1.34 28.37
CA GLY A 79 6.20 -0.01 28.69
C GLY A 79 6.16 -0.95 27.49
N GLN A 80 5.12 -0.87 26.65
CA GLN A 80 5.00 -1.65 25.41
C GLN A 80 5.82 -1.06 24.24
N ALA A 81 5.99 0.26 24.19
CA ALA A 81 6.75 0.93 23.12
C ALA A 81 8.27 0.83 23.31
N ASN A 82 8.73 0.57 24.53
CA ASN A 82 10.12 0.27 24.86
C ASN A 82 10.42 -1.21 24.61
N SER A 83 10.24 -1.65 23.36
CA SER A 83 10.97 -2.81 22.89
C SER A 83 12.47 -2.49 23.10
N PRO A 84 13.26 -3.34 23.77
CA PRO A 84 14.67 -3.09 24.06
C PRO A 84 15.53 -2.92 22.81
N TYR A 85 14.94 -3.11 21.63
CA TYR A 85 15.59 -3.02 20.35
C TYR A 85 15.08 -1.84 19.52
N SER A 86 16.02 -1.24 18.79
CA SER A 86 15.75 -0.11 17.89
C SER A 86 14.63 -0.39 16.87
N LYS A 87 13.98 0.67 16.35
CA LYS A 87 12.98 0.57 15.26
C LYS A 87 13.47 -0.25 14.06
N SER A 88 14.77 -0.22 13.77
CA SER A 88 15.41 -1.01 12.72
C SER A 88 15.37 -2.52 13.01
N HIS A 89 15.69 -2.91 14.25
CA HIS A 89 15.65 -4.31 14.67
C HIS A 89 14.22 -4.87 14.65
N ASN A 90 13.24 -4.11 15.14
CA ASN A 90 11.83 -4.50 15.05
C ASN A 90 11.35 -4.67 13.61
N ARG A 91 11.85 -3.85 12.68
CA ARG A 91 11.56 -4.00 11.25
C ARG A 91 12.22 -5.25 10.66
N ARG A 92 13.43 -5.61 11.13
CA ARG A 92 14.11 -6.86 10.73
C ARG A 92 13.37 -8.09 11.28
N LEU A 93 12.96 -8.09 12.55
CA LEU A 93 12.15 -9.17 13.13
C LEU A 93 10.83 -9.36 12.37
N LYS A 94 10.10 -8.28 12.07
CA LYS A 94 8.85 -8.36 11.29
C LYS A 94 9.07 -8.85 9.86
N ARG A 95 10.22 -8.57 9.24
CA ARG A 95 10.57 -9.12 7.92
C ARG A 95 10.88 -10.60 8.02
N LYS A 96 11.74 -11.01 8.95
CA LYS A 96 12.05 -12.42 9.21
C LYS A 96 10.79 -13.23 9.51
N ALA A 97 9.90 -12.74 10.39
CA ALA A 97 8.64 -13.40 10.70
C ALA A 97 7.73 -13.53 9.45
N LYS A 98 7.67 -12.50 8.60
CA LYS A 98 6.91 -12.58 7.35
C LYS A 98 7.52 -13.52 6.32
N GLU A 99 8.85 -13.55 6.23
CA GLU A 99 9.59 -14.47 5.37
C GLU A 99 9.43 -15.92 5.88
N GLN A 100 9.39 -16.13 7.19
CA GLN A 100 9.07 -17.42 7.80
C GLN A 100 7.62 -17.83 7.58
N ILE A 101 6.65 -16.92 7.58
CA ILE A 101 5.25 -17.29 7.31
C ILE A 101 5.03 -17.53 5.80
N ALA A 102 5.63 -16.72 4.94
CA ALA A 102 5.47 -16.82 3.48
C ALA A 102 6.37 -17.91 2.84
N GLY A 103 7.52 -18.21 3.45
CA GLY A 103 8.46 -19.25 3.01
C GLY A 103 8.50 -20.48 3.92
N GLY A 104 7.84 -20.45 5.07
CA GLY A 104 7.75 -21.59 6.00
C GLY A 104 6.80 -22.70 5.55
N LEU A 105 6.12 -22.53 4.41
CA LEU A 105 5.51 -23.67 3.72
C LEU A 105 6.58 -24.70 3.34
N LEU A 106 7.78 -24.26 2.94
CA LEU A 106 8.88 -25.17 2.63
C LEU A 106 9.38 -25.89 3.89
N GLN A 107 9.43 -25.21 5.04
CA GLN A 107 9.82 -25.82 6.32
C GLN A 107 8.76 -26.81 6.85
N MET A 108 7.47 -26.50 6.66
CA MET A 108 6.38 -27.44 6.95
C MET A 108 6.41 -28.61 5.98
N GLN A 109 6.65 -28.39 4.68
CA GLN A 109 6.83 -29.46 3.69
C GLN A 109 8.03 -30.33 4.00
N THR A 110 9.16 -29.79 4.46
CA THR A 110 10.30 -30.60 4.89
C THR A 110 10.05 -31.35 6.19
N ALA A 111 9.26 -30.78 7.10
CA ALA A 111 8.87 -31.48 8.34
C ALA A 111 7.84 -32.58 8.06
N ILE A 112 6.93 -32.37 7.11
CA ILE A 112 5.98 -33.38 6.63
C ILE A 112 6.73 -34.47 5.85
N ALA A 113 7.67 -34.11 4.96
CA ALA A 113 8.50 -35.06 4.23
C ALA A 113 9.37 -35.90 5.18
N ALA A 114 9.96 -35.31 6.22
CA ALA A 114 10.70 -36.06 7.23
C ALA A 114 9.81 -36.99 8.09
N LEU A 115 8.49 -36.76 8.13
CA LEU A 115 7.51 -37.64 8.75
C LEU A 115 6.95 -38.68 7.76
N GLU A 116 6.92 -38.37 6.46
CA GLU A 116 6.54 -39.28 5.37
C GLU A 116 7.69 -40.24 4.99
N ASP A 117 8.94 -39.86 5.20
CA ASP A 117 10.12 -40.72 4.94
C ASP A 117 10.23 -41.90 5.93
N ASP A 118 9.55 -41.84 7.08
CA ASP A 118 9.35 -43.00 7.98
C ASP A 118 8.24 -43.94 7.47
N ASP A 119 7.52 -43.55 6.41
CA ASP A 119 6.26 -44.20 6.02
C ASP A 119 6.02 -44.11 4.49
N ARG A 120 6.92 -44.72 3.67
CA ARG A 120 6.59 -45.67 2.57
C ARG A 120 7.60 -45.68 1.42
N MET A 121 8.20 -46.87 1.24
CA MET A 121 8.44 -47.40 -0.11
C MET A 121 7.13 -47.42 -0.91
N LYS A 122 7.11 -46.81 -2.11
CA LYS A 122 6.54 -47.36 -3.36
C LYS A 122 6.54 -46.33 -4.50
N GLU A 123 7.35 -46.66 -5.50
CA GLU A 123 7.24 -46.52 -6.96
C GLU A 123 6.90 -45.15 -7.63
N PRO A 124 7.56 -44.84 -8.77
CA PRO A 124 7.39 -43.61 -9.53
C PRO A 124 6.39 -43.76 -10.69
N THR A 125 5.88 -42.65 -11.21
CA THR A 125 5.28 -42.61 -12.56
C THR A 125 5.57 -41.27 -13.23
N GLU A 126 5.93 -41.36 -14.51
CA GLU A 126 6.56 -40.32 -15.32
C GLU A 126 5.57 -39.40 -16.08
N VAL A 127 6.10 -38.23 -16.49
CA VAL A 127 5.78 -37.24 -17.56
C VAL A 127 4.32 -36.83 -17.90
N ASP A 128 4.05 -35.51 -17.98
CA ASP A 128 4.10 -34.77 -19.27
C ASP A 128 4.05 -33.23 -19.09
N GLN A 129 4.64 -32.52 -20.05
CA GLN A 129 4.80 -31.06 -20.17
C GLN A 129 3.54 -30.40 -20.77
N SER A 130 3.23 -29.14 -20.41
CA SER A 130 2.86 -28.09 -21.39
C SER A 130 2.52 -26.74 -20.73
N ALA A 131 3.25 -25.72 -21.19
CA ALA A 131 2.91 -24.32 -21.43
C ALA A 131 1.73 -23.63 -20.72
N GLY A 132 1.96 -22.38 -20.29
CA GLY A 132 0.89 -21.39 -20.22
C GLY A 132 1.11 -20.23 -19.27
N ASN A 133 1.99 -19.29 -19.64
CA ASN A 133 1.94 -17.93 -19.12
C ASN A 133 0.61 -17.29 -19.58
N PRO A 134 -0.12 -16.56 -18.71
CA PRO A 134 -0.53 -15.23 -19.16
C PRO A 134 -0.61 -14.16 -18.07
N ASP A 135 -0.11 -12.98 -18.46
CA ASP A 135 -0.69 -11.65 -18.27
C ASP A 135 -1.08 -11.12 -16.89
N GLY A 136 -0.23 -10.17 -16.44
CA GLY A 136 -0.60 -9.05 -15.58
C GLY A 136 -0.26 -7.71 -16.24
N LEU A 137 -0.58 -7.52 -17.52
CA LEU A 137 -0.45 -6.24 -18.24
C LEU A 137 -1.41 -5.19 -17.66
N LYS A 138 -0.93 -4.40 -16.69
CA LYS A 138 -1.66 -3.22 -16.21
C LYS A 138 -1.67 -2.14 -17.29
N ALA A 139 -2.87 -1.89 -17.82
CA ALA A 139 -3.20 -0.89 -18.82
C ALA A 139 -2.48 0.45 -18.62
N LYS A 140 -1.69 0.85 -19.62
CA LYS A 140 -1.13 2.20 -19.72
C LYS A 140 -2.28 3.14 -20.10
N ARG A 141 -2.66 4.04 -19.18
CA ARG A 141 -3.57 5.14 -19.51
C ARG A 141 -2.86 6.05 -20.52
N ASN A 142 -3.39 6.09 -21.74
CA ASN A 142 -2.96 7.01 -22.78
C ASN A 142 -3.38 8.42 -22.38
N THR A 143 -2.47 9.18 -21.79
CA THR A 143 -2.62 10.64 -21.68
C THR A 143 -2.53 11.22 -23.08
N LYS A 144 -3.50 12.05 -23.46
CA LYS A 144 -3.55 12.69 -24.79
C LYS A 144 -2.21 13.40 -25.04
N ARG A 145 -1.48 12.99 -26.08
CA ARG A 145 -0.24 13.64 -26.52
C ARG A 145 -0.61 15.03 -27.04
N GLY A 146 -0.11 16.09 -26.41
CA GLY A 146 -0.21 17.44 -26.96
C GLY A 146 -0.46 18.58 -25.96
N MET A 147 -0.86 18.29 -24.71
CA MET A 147 -0.98 19.34 -23.69
C MET A 147 0.32 19.50 -22.91
N ILE A 148 1.03 20.60 -23.19
CA ILE A 148 2.15 21.07 -22.37
C ILE A 148 1.58 21.46 -21.01
N GLY A 149 1.91 20.71 -19.95
CA GLY A 149 1.48 21.00 -18.58
C GLY A 149 0.81 19.84 -17.85
N GLU A 150 0.27 18.84 -18.56
CA GLU A 150 -0.28 17.62 -17.95
C GLU A 150 0.77 16.51 -17.91
N GLY A 151 1.86 16.75 -17.16
CA GLY A 151 2.66 15.62 -16.67
C GLY A 151 1.77 14.67 -15.86
N LYS A 152 2.13 13.38 -15.78
CA LYS A 152 1.47 12.42 -14.88
C LYS A 152 1.26 13.08 -13.52
N GLY A 153 0.02 13.42 -13.17
CA GLY A 153 -0.31 14.19 -11.96
C GLY A 153 0.12 13.53 -10.63
N SER A 154 0.67 12.32 -10.72
CA SER A 154 1.36 11.63 -9.64
C SER A 154 2.83 11.42 -10.01
N THR A 155 3.72 11.86 -9.12
CA THR A 155 5.16 11.58 -9.22
C THR A 155 5.39 10.06 -9.31
N LEU A 156 6.41 9.64 -10.06
CA LEU A 156 6.82 8.24 -10.14
C LEU A 156 6.92 7.61 -8.74
N SER A 157 6.47 6.37 -8.62
CA SER A 157 6.54 5.62 -7.36
C SER A 157 8.00 5.53 -6.88
N LYS A 158 8.22 5.34 -5.58
CA LYS A 158 9.60 5.25 -5.03
C LYS A 158 10.41 4.14 -5.71
N SER A 159 9.78 3.01 -6.05
CA SER A 159 10.42 1.91 -6.76
C SER A 159 10.73 2.26 -8.22
N GLN A 160 9.82 2.93 -8.91
CA GLN A 160 10.05 3.42 -10.28
C GLN A 160 11.20 4.43 -10.34
N ARG A 161 11.24 5.36 -9.38
CA ARG A 161 12.36 6.31 -9.28
C ARG A 161 13.69 5.61 -9.03
N LYS A 162 13.73 4.60 -8.15
CA LYS A 162 14.95 3.83 -7.91
C LYS A 162 15.42 3.12 -9.18
N ARG A 163 14.50 2.44 -9.89
CA ARG A 163 14.81 1.77 -11.16
C ARG A 163 15.29 2.76 -12.22
N ALA A 164 14.66 3.92 -12.33
CA ALA A 164 15.09 4.97 -13.25
C ALA A 164 16.50 5.48 -12.91
N LEU A 165 16.80 5.71 -11.63
CA LEU A 165 18.14 6.12 -11.19
C LEU A 165 19.20 5.03 -11.43
N GLU A 166 18.86 3.75 -11.23
CA GLU A 166 19.75 2.63 -11.53
C GLU A 166 20.06 2.53 -13.02
N LEU A 167 19.04 2.69 -13.87
CA LEU A 167 19.19 2.72 -15.32
C LEU A 167 20.06 3.90 -15.76
N GLU A 168 19.79 5.11 -15.27
CA GLU A 168 20.59 6.30 -15.61
C GLU A 168 22.04 6.16 -15.12
N ARG A 169 22.27 5.52 -13.96
CA ARG A 169 23.62 5.22 -13.49
C ARG A 169 24.39 4.32 -14.46
N LEU A 170 23.73 3.34 -15.06
CA LEU A 170 24.35 2.45 -16.07
C LEU A 170 24.51 3.16 -17.42
N ARG A 171 23.56 4.02 -17.79
CA ARG A 171 23.54 4.74 -19.06
C ARG A 171 24.61 5.83 -19.13
N HIS A 172 24.80 6.60 -18.07
CA HIS A 172 25.70 7.75 -18.05
C HIS A 172 27.15 7.43 -18.48
N PRO A 173 27.83 6.38 -17.98
CA PRO A 173 29.18 6.06 -18.44
C PRO A 173 29.22 5.67 -19.92
N LEU A 174 28.18 4.99 -20.44
CA LEU A 174 28.11 4.62 -21.85
C LEU A 174 27.98 5.86 -22.75
N ILE A 175 27.26 6.89 -22.30
CA ILE A 175 27.19 8.16 -23.03
C ILE A 175 28.57 8.82 -23.07
N LEU A 176 29.27 8.87 -21.93
CA LEU A 176 30.59 9.49 -21.84
C LEU A 176 31.69 8.75 -22.60
N GLN A 177 31.53 7.44 -22.82
CA GLN A 177 32.46 6.66 -23.63
C GLN A 177 32.37 6.97 -25.14
N ASN A 178 31.30 7.62 -25.61
CA ASN A 178 31.17 7.96 -27.02
C ASN A 178 32.05 9.18 -27.36
N PRO A 179 33.03 9.04 -28.28
CA PRO A 179 33.94 10.13 -28.62
C PRO A 179 33.20 11.32 -29.28
N GLU A 180 32.17 11.04 -30.07
CA GLU A 180 31.33 12.06 -30.70
C GLU A 180 30.63 12.94 -29.65
N PHE A 181 30.14 12.32 -28.56
CA PHE A 181 29.48 13.04 -27.48
C PHE A 181 30.46 13.93 -26.71
N SER A 182 31.72 13.50 -26.55
CA SER A 182 32.76 14.32 -25.92
C SER A 182 33.19 15.51 -26.79
N SER A 183 33.12 15.39 -28.11
CA SER A 183 33.48 16.46 -29.05
C SER A 183 32.35 17.49 -29.21
N SER A 184 31.14 17.03 -29.52
CA SER A 184 29.98 17.88 -29.83
C SER A 184 28.67 17.29 -29.27
N PRO A 185 28.39 17.47 -27.97
CA PRO A 185 27.26 16.78 -27.31
C PRO A 185 25.91 17.18 -27.90
N PHE A 186 25.73 18.45 -28.27
CA PHE A 186 24.47 18.93 -28.85
C PHE A 186 24.22 18.39 -30.26
N GLU A 187 25.27 18.22 -31.06
CA GLU A 187 25.16 17.65 -32.40
C GLU A 187 24.82 16.17 -32.33
N THR A 188 25.50 15.40 -31.47
CA THR A 188 25.18 14.00 -31.20
C THR A 188 23.74 13.83 -30.72
N ILE A 189 23.23 14.72 -29.87
CA ILE A 189 21.83 14.69 -29.43
C ILE A 189 20.89 14.98 -30.61
N ARG A 190 21.21 15.96 -31.49
CA ARG A 190 20.41 16.26 -32.69
C ARG A 190 20.35 15.08 -33.65
N THR A 191 21.49 14.48 -33.98
CA THR A 191 21.57 13.33 -34.88
C THR A 191 20.86 12.11 -34.30
N HIS A 192 21.07 11.80 -33.02
CA HIS A 192 20.33 10.73 -32.33
C HIS A 192 18.82 10.98 -32.38
N ALA A 193 18.37 12.21 -32.09
CA ALA A 193 16.95 12.56 -32.12
C ALA A 193 16.36 12.44 -33.53
N GLN A 194 17.07 12.89 -34.57
CA GLN A 194 16.68 12.71 -35.96
C GLN A 194 16.53 11.22 -36.30
N ASN A 195 17.52 10.39 -35.94
CA ASN A 195 17.50 8.95 -36.22
C ASN A 195 16.38 8.21 -35.46
N THR A 196 16.08 8.61 -34.22
CA THR A 196 15.12 7.90 -33.35
C THR A 196 13.67 8.39 -33.52
N LEU A 197 13.45 9.70 -33.70
CA LEU A 197 12.09 10.27 -33.75
C LEU A 197 11.44 10.11 -35.12
N LEU A 198 12.21 10.03 -36.21
CA LEU A 198 11.66 9.84 -37.56
C LEU A 198 10.98 8.47 -37.75
N GLN A 199 11.36 7.44 -36.98
CA GLN A 199 10.78 6.09 -37.07
C GLN A 199 9.40 5.95 -36.41
N HIS A 200 8.87 7.00 -35.77
CA HIS A 200 7.53 7.01 -35.19
C HIS A 200 6.51 7.79 -36.02
N GLN A 201 6.76 7.97 -37.33
CA GLN A 201 5.66 8.22 -38.25
C GLN A 201 4.85 6.92 -38.36
N VAL A 202 3.66 6.91 -37.78
CA VAL A 202 2.65 5.88 -38.07
C VAL A 202 2.50 5.86 -39.59
N PRO A 203 2.68 4.72 -40.28
CA PRO A 203 2.40 4.66 -41.70
C PRO A 203 0.97 5.16 -41.89
N LYS A 204 0.83 6.33 -42.54
CA LYS A 204 -0.48 6.82 -42.95
C LYS A 204 -1.01 5.73 -43.85
N LEU A 205 -1.99 4.96 -43.38
CA LEU A 205 -2.84 4.16 -44.24
C LEU A 205 -3.48 5.18 -45.19
N VAL A 206 -2.89 5.28 -46.38
CA VAL A 206 -3.49 5.96 -47.51
C VAL A 206 -4.71 5.13 -47.85
N MET A 207 -5.82 5.43 -47.20
CA MET A 207 -7.13 4.99 -47.66
C MET A 207 -7.43 5.89 -48.86
N ASP A 208 -7.08 5.38 -50.04
CA ASP A 208 -7.42 6.01 -51.31
C ASP A 208 -8.94 6.24 -51.34
N ALA A 209 -9.32 7.51 -51.28
CA ALA A 209 -10.71 7.96 -51.35
C ALA A 209 -11.25 7.90 -52.79
N GLN A 210 -10.97 6.82 -53.53
CA GLN A 210 -11.41 6.68 -54.91
C GLN A 210 -12.77 5.97 -55.08
N ASP A 211 -13.32 5.32 -54.04
CA ASP A 211 -14.58 4.55 -54.18
C ASP A 211 -15.84 5.23 -53.59
N ARG A 212 -15.86 6.57 -53.46
CA ARG A 212 -17.09 7.32 -53.09
C ARG A 212 -17.70 8.11 -54.24
N LYS A 213 -17.67 7.53 -55.44
CA LYS A 213 -18.59 7.90 -56.52
C LYS A 213 -19.14 6.61 -57.10
N LEU A 214 -20.33 6.23 -56.64
CA LEU A 214 -21.43 5.67 -57.44
C LEU A 214 -22.54 5.22 -56.48
N PHE A 215 -23.76 5.60 -56.87
CA PHE A 215 -25.06 5.52 -56.17
C PHE A 215 -25.40 6.69 -55.23
#